data_AF-A0A5J4W2U9-F1
#
_entry.id   AF-A0A5J4W2U9-F1
#
_cell.length_a   1.000
_cell.length_b   1.000
_cell.length_c   1.000
_cell.angle_alpha   90.00
_cell.angle_beta   90.00
_cell.angle_gamma   90.00
#
_symmetry.space_group_name_H-M   'P 1'
#
loop_
_entity.id
_entity.type
_entity.pdbx_description
1 polymer ?
#
loop_
_entity_poly.entity_id
_entity_poly.type
_entity_poly.pdbx_seq_one_letter_code
_entity_poly.pdbx_strand_id
1 'polypeptide(L)'
;MLQPNPGAGQQQQFQPPGFGQQLQHTGIYAQLPPPVVVQPPKIPPNLQPVGGVQSAQISANIQLTSQPEENDVQIPCEICKKMIRFSKYEEHLKVHQIEQEKKRIERENKRKLEDKLKQNQGKQLWGQGATFDKYQFNDMKGIQDHPEIISAQESKQDLSKTAQAVDPTLLKDALSKTAVAQQITPVIVLVDCPFCNQNLKSAEIWDHIKEHHKDKKHLYKDVSDILHFAIRDPNTGKLSINSTALIKCPYCQKTIQGDFEKHLNSSPHKQAYWVEFHNLLKHHYDLLSRLPNQFKAPEGYVFCPFCKDKHTKGKYEEHIVTNHKHKSKAQFFKLMTEIIPHMRRESTGFYVTHDMARLQCPFCNSLNNEYVEQHIWFYHKREEWAQFNQFLQSMEDSQ
;
A
#
# COMPACT_ATOMS: atom_id res chain seq x y z
N MET A 1 -18.18 -14.10 -75.44
CA MET A 1 -19.43 -14.14 -74.66
C MET A 1 -19.07 -14.33 -73.20
N LEU A 2 -19.10 -13.25 -72.41
CA LEU A 2 -18.95 -13.27 -70.97
C LEU A 2 -20.05 -12.37 -70.41
N GLN A 3 -20.97 -12.96 -69.64
CA GLN A 3 -22.05 -12.26 -68.94
C GLN A 3 -21.52 -11.65 -67.64
N PRO A 4 -21.95 -10.42 -67.25
CA PRO A 4 -21.74 -9.90 -65.91
C PRO A 4 -22.92 -10.26 -65.00
N ASN A 5 -22.59 -10.52 -63.73
CA ASN A 5 -23.52 -10.85 -62.66
C ASN A 5 -23.72 -9.60 -61.77
N PRO A 6 -24.96 -9.11 -61.52
CA PRO A 6 -25.20 -7.98 -60.63
C PRO A 6 -25.69 -8.48 -59.26
N GLY A 7 -24.97 -8.16 -58.20
CA GLY A 7 -25.38 -8.43 -56.82
C GLY A 7 -25.27 -7.18 -55.97
N ALA A 8 -26.35 -6.40 -55.93
CA ALA A 8 -26.52 -5.27 -55.02
C ALA A 8 -26.97 -5.77 -53.64
N GLY A 9 -26.18 -5.50 -52.59
CA GLY A 9 -26.54 -5.74 -51.20
C GLY A 9 -26.98 -4.45 -50.52
N GLN A 10 -28.21 -4.42 -50.01
CA GLN A 10 -28.78 -3.34 -49.20
C GLN A 10 -28.08 -3.23 -47.85
N GLN A 11 -27.71 -2.01 -47.45
CA GLN A 11 -27.36 -1.67 -46.07
C GLN A 11 -28.64 -1.28 -45.30
N GLN A 12 -28.99 -2.04 -44.27
CA GLN A 12 -30.00 -1.65 -43.28
C GLN A 12 -29.32 -0.85 -42.16
N GLN A 13 -29.82 0.36 -41.97
CA GLN A 13 -29.42 1.31 -40.92
C GLN A 13 -30.21 0.99 -39.65
N PHE A 14 -29.53 0.62 -38.55
CA PHE A 14 -30.15 0.49 -37.23
C PHE A 14 -30.00 1.82 -36.48
N GLN A 15 -31.13 2.41 -36.08
CA GLN A 15 -31.18 3.51 -35.10
C GLN A 15 -31.13 2.94 -33.67
N PRO A 16 -30.36 3.54 -32.74
CA PRO A 16 -30.45 3.18 -31.33
C PRO A 16 -31.64 3.88 -30.64
N PRO A 17 -32.33 3.20 -29.70
CA PRO A 17 -33.44 3.76 -28.94
C PRO A 17 -32.94 4.74 -27.86
N GLY A 18 -33.60 5.89 -27.77
CA GLY A 18 -33.35 6.91 -26.77
C GLY A 18 -33.76 6.48 -25.37
N PHE A 19 -32.89 6.72 -24.40
CA PHE A 19 -33.20 6.67 -22.98
C PHE A 19 -33.03 8.07 -22.38
N GLY A 20 -34.17 8.73 -22.15
CA GLY A 20 -34.26 9.88 -21.26
C GLY A 20 -35.00 9.46 -20.00
N GLN A 21 -34.41 9.65 -18.83
CA GLN A 21 -35.13 9.99 -17.60
C GLN A 21 -34.28 10.94 -16.74
N GLN A 22 -34.85 12.12 -16.50
CA GLN A 22 -34.38 13.12 -15.56
C GLN A 22 -34.69 12.68 -14.13
N LEU A 23 -33.70 12.66 -13.26
CA LEU A 23 -33.90 12.63 -11.81
C LEU A 23 -33.72 14.05 -11.26
N GLN A 24 -34.83 14.66 -10.85
CA GLN A 24 -34.83 15.92 -10.11
C GLN A 24 -34.50 15.63 -8.64
N HIS A 25 -33.38 16.15 -8.15
CA HIS A 25 -33.05 16.16 -6.73
C HIS A 25 -33.44 17.51 -6.12
N THR A 26 -34.38 17.48 -5.18
CA THR A 26 -34.75 18.61 -4.31
C THR A 26 -33.68 18.79 -3.23
N GLY A 27 -33.05 19.97 -3.22
CA GLY A 27 -32.08 20.36 -2.20
C GLY A 27 -32.76 21.09 -1.04
N ILE A 28 -32.58 20.57 0.18
CA ILE A 28 -32.88 21.28 1.44
C ILE A 28 -31.53 21.76 2.01
N TYR A 29 -31.32 23.08 2.03
CA TYR A 29 -30.14 23.70 2.66
C TYR A 29 -30.45 24.00 4.13
N ALA A 30 -29.71 23.39 5.05
CA ALA A 30 -29.63 23.82 6.45
C ALA A 30 -28.49 24.84 6.60
N GLN A 31 -28.81 26.04 7.06
CA GLN A 31 -27.84 27.09 7.41
C GLN A 31 -27.14 26.74 8.73
N LEU A 32 -25.80 26.79 8.73
CA LEU A 32 -24.98 26.73 9.94
C LEU A 32 -24.75 28.15 10.51
N PRO A 33 -24.74 28.32 11.84
CA PRO A 33 -24.47 29.61 12.48
C PRO A 33 -22.99 30.03 12.36
N PRO A 34 -22.69 31.34 12.42
CA PRO A 34 -21.34 31.86 12.26
C PRO A 34 -20.44 31.57 13.48
N PRO A 35 -19.11 31.48 13.27
CA PRO A 35 -18.15 31.16 14.32
C PRO A 35 -17.90 32.32 15.30
N VAL A 36 -17.83 31.99 16.57
CA VAL A 36 -17.48 32.89 17.68
C VAL A 36 -15.96 33.13 17.70
N VAL A 37 -15.56 34.39 17.64
CA VAL A 37 -14.16 34.84 17.72
C VAL A 37 -13.75 34.94 19.20
N VAL A 38 -12.84 34.08 19.64
CA VAL A 38 -12.22 34.16 20.98
C VAL A 38 -10.88 34.90 20.86
N GLN A 39 -10.75 36.04 21.55
CA GLN A 39 -9.48 36.78 21.62
C GLN A 39 -8.54 36.16 22.66
N PRO A 40 -7.22 36.12 22.40
CA PRO A 40 -6.23 35.63 23.35
C PRO A 40 -5.96 36.63 24.50
N PRO A 41 -5.62 36.14 25.71
CA PRO A 41 -5.38 36.99 26.87
C PRO A 41 -4.03 37.73 26.80
N LYS A 42 -4.03 39.00 27.21
CA LYS A 42 -2.86 39.85 27.34
C LYS A 42 -2.01 39.44 28.55
N ILE A 43 -0.70 39.26 28.34
CA ILE A 43 0.30 39.03 29.39
C ILE A 43 0.86 40.39 29.84
N PRO A 44 0.96 40.69 31.16
CA PRO A 44 1.57 41.92 31.65
C PRO A 44 3.11 41.91 31.55
N PRO A 45 3.74 43.04 31.20
CA PRO A 45 5.18 43.16 31.06
C PRO A 45 5.82 43.50 32.41
N ASN A 46 6.46 42.55 33.08
CA ASN A 46 7.52 42.85 34.06
C ASN A 46 8.31 41.60 34.47
N LEU A 47 9.30 41.22 33.66
CA LEU A 47 10.40 40.37 34.12
C LEU A 47 11.70 40.89 33.48
N GLN A 48 12.45 41.68 34.25
CA GLN A 48 13.83 42.02 33.96
C GLN A 48 14.74 40.86 34.40
N PRO A 49 15.78 40.49 33.62
CA PRO A 49 16.80 39.56 34.07
C PRO A 49 17.89 40.31 34.84
N VAL A 50 18.09 39.93 36.11
CA VAL A 50 19.26 40.36 36.90
C VAL A 50 20.39 39.37 36.63
N GLY A 51 21.34 39.78 35.78
CA GLY A 51 22.62 39.09 35.58
C GLY A 51 23.67 39.62 36.56
N GLY A 52 24.10 38.77 37.49
CA GLY A 52 25.21 39.02 38.39
C GLY A 52 26.11 37.79 38.46
N VAL A 53 27.23 37.87 37.76
CA VAL A 53 28.30 36.87 37.74
C VAL A 53 29.16 37.08 38.99
N GLN A 54 29.30 36.07 39.85
CA GLN A 54 30.40 35.99 40.80
C GLN A 54 31.00 34.59 40.78
N SER A 55 32.29 34.56 40.45
CA SER A 55 33.19 33.43 40.55
C SER A 55 33.51 33.17 42.02
N ALA A 56 33.22 31.97 42.52
CA ALA A 56 33.66 31.52 43.84
C ALA A 56 34.53 30.27 43.72
N GLN A 57 35.67 30.36 44.39
CA GLN A 57 36.80 29.45 44.37
C GLN A 57 36.51 28.11 45.06
N ILE A 58 37.24 27.11 44.57
CA ILE A 58 37.33 25.72 44.97
C ILE A 58 37.82 25.61 46.43
N SER A 59 37.10 24.84 47.25
CA SER A 59 37.62 24.28 48.51
C SER A 59 37.39 22.78 48.51
N ALA A 60 38.49 22.04 48.43
CA ALA A 60 38.53 20.59 48.45
C ALA A 60 38.55 20.08 49.90
N ASN A 61 37.43 19.57 50.38
CA ASN A 61 37.40 18.56 51.45
C ASN A 61 35.98 17.96 51.56
N ILE A 62 35.69 16.89 50.82
CA ILE A 62 34.45 16.12 51.01
C ILE A 62 34.84 14.67 51.25
N GLN A 63 34.58 14.25 52.49
CA GLN A 63 34.62 12.88 52.96
C GLN A 63 33.71 12.00 52.09
N LEU A 64 34.25 10.85 51.72
CA LEU A 64 33.63 9.80 50.92
C LEU A 64 32.53 9.10 51.73
N THR A 65 31.38 9.77 51.91
CA THR A 65 30.16 9.17 52.44
C THR A 65 29.43 8.46 51.31
N SER A 66 29.33 7.14 51.42
CA SER A 66 28.34 6.24 50.80
C SER A 66 27.59 6.82 49.60
N GLN A 67 27.98 6.38 48.40
CA GLN A 67 27.29 6.67 47.14
C GLN A 67 25.76 6.56 47.35
N PRO A 68 24.98 7.60 47.00
CA PRO A 68 23.53 7.46 46.97
C PRO A 68 23.21 6.35 45.98
N GLU A 69 22.46 5.33 46.43
CA GLU A 69 21.84 4.35 45.53
C GLU A 69 21.20 5.13 44.39
N GLU A 70 21.80 5.01 43.20
CA GLU A 70 21.39 5.75 42.01
C GLU A 70 19.90 5.50 41.81
N ASN A 71 19.12 6.58 41.88
CA ASN A 71 17.69 6.57 41.58
C ASN A 71 17.53 6.18 40.11
N ASP A 72 17.49 4.87 39.87
CA ASP A 72 17.44 4.26 38.56
C ASP A 72 16.11 4.65 37.91
N VAL A 73 16.17 5.59 36.96
CA VAL A 73 15.01 6.22 36.32
C VAL A 73 14.12 5.14 35.72
N GLN A 74 12.83 5.15 36.06
CA GLN A 74 11.85 4.23 35.50
C GLN A 74 11.18 4.86 34.27
N ILE A 75 11.04 4.07 33.20
CA ILE A 75 10.44 4.47 31.93
C ILE A 75 9.28 3.52 31.61
N PRO A 76 8.11 4.01 31.16
CA PRO A 76 7.01 3.15 30.76
C PRO A 76 7.35 2.39 29.47
N CYS A 77 7.20 1.06 29.48
CA CYS A 77 7.28 0.24 28.27
C CYS A 77 6.12 0.55 27.32
N GLU A 78 6.41 0.78 26.05
CA GLU A 78 5.38 1.11 25.06
C GLU A 78 4.44 -0.05 24.74
N ILE A 79 4.90 -1.29 24.92
CA ILE A 79 4.18 -2.52 24.55
C ILE A 79 3.25 -2.96 25.69
N CYS A 80 3.77 -3.13 26.92
CA CYS A 80 2.98 -3.60 28.06
C CYS A 80 2.57 -2.52 29.07
N LYS A 81 2.99 -1.27 28.85
CA LYS A 81 2.71 -0.11 29.72
C LYS A 81 3.21 -0.23 31.17
N LYS A 82 4.10 -1.20 31.46
CA LYS A 82 4.74 -1.35 32.78
C LYS A 82 5.89 -0.35 32.92
N MET A 83 6.08 0.21 34.12
CA MET A 83 7.26 1.02 34.45
C MET A 83 8.46 0.10 34.64
N ILE A 84 9.50 0.26 33.81
CA ILE A 84 10.71 -0.56 33.81
C ILE A 84 11.89 0.35 34.13
N ARG A 85 12.81 -0.09 35.00
CA ARG A 85 14.07 0.62 35.25
C ARG A 85 14.86 0.74 33.94
N PHE A 86 15.41 1.90 33.65
CA PHE A 86 16.12 2.16 32.40
C PHE A 86 17.23 1.13 32.15
N SER A 87 17.99 0.78 33.19
CA SER A 87 19.02 -0.26 33.18
C SER A 87 18.54 -1.64 32.69
N LYS A 88 17.24 -1.95 32.85
CA LYS A 88 16.61 -3.22 32.45
C LYS A 88 15.69 -3.11 31.23
N TYR A 89 15.60 -1.94 30.61
CA TYR A 89 14.65 -1.70 29.52
C TYR A 89 14.95 -2.55 28.28
N GLU A 90 16.24 -2.71 27.94
CA GLU A 90 16.65 -3.52 26.78
C GLU A 90 16.34 -5.01 26.98
N GLU A 91 16.61 -5.56 28.17
CA GLU A 91 16.29 -6.95 28.51
C GLU A 91 14.76 -7.17 28.46
N HIS A 92 13.99 -6.21 28.94
CA HIS A 92 12.53 -6.24 28.86
C HIS A 92 12.01 -6.24 27.41
N LEU A 93 12.62 -5.46 26.51
CA LEU A 93 12.28 -5.47 25.08
C LEU A 93 12.54 -6.84 24.44
N LYS A 94 13.63 -7.54 24.82
CA LYS A 94 13.92 -8.90 24.34
C LYS A 94 12.81 -9.89 24.74
N VAL A 95 12.22 -9.75 25.92
CA VAL A 95 11.07 -10.58 26.35
C VAL A 95 9.88 -10.40 25.40
N HIS A 96 9.57 -9.16 24.99
CA HIS A 96 8.49 -8.90 24.02
C HIS A 96 8.78 -9.48 22.64
N GLN A 97 10.02 -9.41 22.16
CA GLN A 97 10.42 -10.01 20.89
C GLN A 97 10.24 -11.53 20.91
N ILE A 98 10.68 -12.20 21.98
CA ILE A 98 10.50 -13.64 22.17
C ILE A 98 9.01 -14.02 22.20
N GLU A 99 8.19 -13.24 22.90
CA GLU A 99 6.75 -13.50 22.97
C GLU A 99 6.05 -13.33 21.61
N GLN A 100 6.43 -12.29 20.84
CA GLN A 100 5.91 -12.07 19.49
C GLN A 100 6.33 -13.20 18.54
N GLU A 101 7.58 -13.65 18.61
CA GLU A 101 8.08 -14.76 17.81
C GLU A 101 7.37 -16.08 18.16
N LYS A 102 7.15 -16.35 19.45
CA LYS A 102 6.38 -17.51 19.91
C LYS A 102 4.95 -17.49 19.34
N LYS A 103 4.27 -16.34 19.38
CA LYS A 103 2.93 -16.17 18.78
C LYS A 103 2.94 -16.35 17.25
N ARG A 104 4.03 -15.95 16.58
CA ARG A 104 4.21 -16.15 15.13
C ARG A 104 4.30 -17.64 14.79
N ILE A 105 5.17 -18.37 15.49
CA ILE A 105 5.38 -19.82 15.31
C ILE A 105 4.09 -20.60 15.60
N GLU A 106 3.36 -20.23 16.66
CA GLU A 106 2.08 -20.86 17.01
C GLU A 106 1.03 -20.71 15.89
N ARG A 107 0.88 -19.52 15.31
CA ARG A 107 -0.03 -19.27 14.18
C ARG A 107 0.39 -20.03 12.92
N GLU A 108 1.69 -20.21 12.69
CA GLU A 108 2.19 -20.98 11.56
C GLU A 108 1.92 -22.48 11.74
N ASN A 109 2.18 -23.02 12.93
CA ASN A 109 1.88 -24.41 13.26
C ASN A 109 0.39 -24.71 13.18
N LYS A 110 -0.46 -23.78 13.62
CA LYS A 110 -1.92 -23.88 13.47
C LYS A 110 -2.33 -23.98 12.00
N ARG A 111 -1.79 -23.11 11.13
CA ARG A 111 -2.05 -23.15 9.68
C ARG A 111 -1.60 -24.47 9.05
N LYS A 112 -0.39 -24.94 9.38
CA LYS A 112 0.11 -26.25 8.92
C LYS A 112 -0.77 -27.41 9.37
N LEU A 113 -1.36 -27.36 10.57
CA LEU A 113 -2.28 -28.39 11.06
C LEU A 113 -3.62 -28.34 10.32
N GLU A 114 -4.18 -27.14 10.10
CA GLU A 114 -5.42 -26.95 9.33
C GLU A 114 -5.27 -27.43 7.88
N ASP A 115 -4.13 -27.15 7.24
CA ASP A 115 -3.84 -27.60 5.87
C ASP A 115 -3.72 -29.13 5.80
N LYS A 116 -3.08 -29.78 6.78
CA LYS A 116 -3.04 -31.25 6.89
C LYS A 116 -4.43 -31.84 7.09
N LEU A 117 -5.29 -31.21 7.89
CA LEU A 117 -6.66 -31.67 8.12
C LEU A 117 -7.49 -31.61 6.82
N LYS A 118 -7.39 -30.50 6.07
CA LYS A 118 -8.05 -30.33 4.77
C LYS A 118 -7.54 -31.35 3.75
N GLN A 119 -6.23 -31.61 3.72
CA GLN A 119 -5.65 -32.60 2.81
C GLN A 119 -6.16 -34.02 3.11
N ASN A 120 -6.33 -34.37 4.37
CA ASN A 120 -6.87 -35.68 4.77
C ASN A 120 -8.37 -35.81 4.46
N GLN A 121 -9.18 -34.77 4.70
CA GLN A 121 -10.60 -34.76 4.33
C GLN A 121 -10.80 -34.87 2.81
N GLY A 122 -9.94 -34.19 2.02
CA GLY A 122 -9.94 -34.33 0.56
C GLY A 122 -9.70 -35.78 0.11
N LYS A 123 -8.75 -36.51 0.72
CA LYS A 123 -8.46 -37.90 0.33
C LYS A 123 -9.59 -38.89 0.67
N GLN A 124 -10.37 -38.65 1.72
CA GLN A 124 -11.52 -39.51 2.05
C GLN A 124 -12.68 -39.36 1.06
N LEU A 125 -12.90 -38.16 0.51
CA LEU A 125 -13.99 -37.90 -0.44
C LEU A 125 -13.73 -38.49 -1.84
N TRP A 126 -12.48 -38.66 -2.26
CA TRP A 126 -12.14 -39.24 -3.57
C TRP A 126 -11.87 -40.75 -3.53
N GLY A 127 -11.81 -41.36 -2.34
CA GLY A 127 -11.49 -42.79 -2.16
C GLY A 127 -12.67 -43.76 -2.26
N GLN A 128 -13.92 -43.28 -2.34
CA GLN A 128 -15.12 -44.14 -2.41
C GLN A 128 -15.85 -44.10 -3.76
N GLY A 129 -15.29 -43.44 -4.79
CA GLY A 129 -15.96 -43.18 -6.07
C GLY A 129 -15.51 -44.02 -7.27
N ALA A 130 -14.91 -45.20 -7.08
CA ALA A 130 -14.39 -46.01 -8.18
C ALA A 130 -15.01 -47.42 -8.28
N THR A 131 -16.33 -47.52 -8.06
CA THR A 131 -17.19 -48.57 -8.64
C THR A 131 -18.63 -48.06 -8.65
N PHE A 132 -19.03 -47.25 -9.62
CA PHE A 132 -20.45 -47.04 -9.89
C PHE A 132 -20.68 -46.80 -11.38
N ASP A 133 -20.78 -47.92 -12.10
CA ASP A 133 -21.40 -47.96 -13.41
C ASP A 133 -22.90 -47.65 -13.26
N LYS A 134 -23.34 -46.64 -14.02
CA LYS A 134 -24.55 -46.69 -14.85
C LYS A 134 -25.88 -47.01 -14.13
N TYR A 135 -26.51 -46.03 -13.49
CA TYR A 135 -27.98 -46.00 -13.38
C TYR A 135 -28.55 -44.56 -13.43
N GLN A 136 -29.81 -44.53 -13.88
CA GLN A 136 -30.55 -43.43 -14.45
C GLN A 136 -30.88 -42.27 -13.50
N PHE A 137 -30.93 -41.08 -14.10
CA PHE A 137 -31.70 -39.92 -13.64
C PHE A 137 -33.15 -40.30 -13.38
N ASN A 138 -33.67 -39.99 -12.18
CA ASN A 138 -35.01 -39.43 -11.97
C ASN A 138 -35.15 -38.90 -10.53
N ASP A 139 -35.78 -37.71 -10.45
CA ASP A 139 -36.48 -37.10 -9.32
C ASP A 139 -35.83 -37.06 -7.93
N MET A 140 -35.68 -35.84 -7.38
CA MET A 140 -36.46 -35.44 -6.20
C MET A 140 -36.38 -33.93 -5.90
N LYS A 141 -37.58 -33.37 -5.69
CA LYS A 141 -37.87 -32.05 -5.10
C LYS A 141 -37.63 -32.06 -3.58
N GLY A 142 -37.22 -30.89 -3.08
CA GLY A 142 -37.68 -30.31 -1.82
C GLY A 142 -36.94 -30.75 -0.56
N ILE A 143 -36.48 -29.77 0.22
CA ILE A 143 -36.76 -29.58 1.65
C ILE A 143 -35.99 -28.31 2.10
N GLN A 144 -36.76 -27.31 2.53
CA GLN A 144 -36.31 -26.23 3.41
C GLN A 144 -35.97 -26.84 4.77
N ASP A 145 -34.95 -26.33 5.46
CA ASP A 145 -35.13 -25.91 6.86
C ASP A 145 -33.93 -25.12 7.40
N HIS A 146 -34.30 -24.08 8.16
CA HIS A 146 -33.48 -23.26 9.06
C HIS A 146 -33.00 -24.08 10.27
N PRO A 147 -31.95 -23.66 11.00
CA PRO A 147 -32.24 -22.95 12.25
C PRO A 147 -31.23 -21.87 12.71
N GLU A 148 -31.84 -20.91 13.40
CA GLU A 148 -31.46 -20.27 14.66
C GLU A 148 -30.17 -19.45 14.81
N ILE A 149 -30.46 -18.17 15.04
CA ILE A 149 -29.62 -17.08 15.54
C ILE A 149 -29.51 -17.24 17.06
N ILE A 150 -28.28 -17.31 17.60
CA ILE A 150 -28.02 -17.04 19.02
C ILE A 150 -27.50 -15.61 19.16
N SER A 151 -28.35 -14.80 19.78
CA SER A 151 -28.08 -13.47 20.32
C SER A 151 -27.14 -13.56 21.53
N ALA A 152 -26.09 -12.75 21.54
CA ALA A 152 -25.30 -12.45 22.74
C ALA A 152 -25.33 -10.93 22.96
N GLN A 153 -26.15 -10.53 23.93
CA GLN A 153 -26.27 -9.19 24.45
C GLN A 153 -25.54 -9.12 25.81
N GLU A 154 -24.89 -7.97 26.05
CA GLU A 154 -24.57 -7.38 27.36
C GLU A 154 -23.25 -7.75 28.08
N SER A 155 -22.33 -6.78 28.08
CA SER A 155 -21.74 -6.25 29.32
C SER A 155 -21.11 -4.88 29.05
N LYS A 156 -21.92 -3.83 29.24
CA LYS A 156 -21.44 -2.48 29.55
C LYS A 156 -21.16 -2.48 31.06
N GLN A 157 -19.93 -2.14 31.46
CA GLN A 157 -19.69 -1.72 32.84
C GLN A 157 -18.68 -0.57 32.88
N ASP A 158 -19.05 0.39 33.72
CA ASP A 158 -18.48 1.70 33.94
C ASP A 158 -17.02 1.68 34.38
N LEU A 159 -16.21 2.58 33.79
CA LEU A 159 -15.02 3.13 34.45
C LEU A 159 -14.96 4.63 34.16
N SER A 160 -15.54 5.39 35.09
CA SER A 160 -15.45 6.84 35.19
C SER A 160 -14.60 7.21 36.40
N LYS A 161 -13.83 8.29 36.24
CA LYS A 161 -13.14 9.12 37.25
C LYS A 161 -11.73 8.71 37.67
N THR A 162 -10.73 9.26 36.98
CA THR A 162 -9.65 10.03 37.63
C THR A 162 -9.03 10.99 36.62
N ALA A 163 -9.42 12.26 36.64
CA ALA A 163 -8.75 13.33 35.91
C ALA A 163 -8.06 14.24 36.93
N GLN A 164 -6.76 13.99 37.16
CA GLN A 164 -5.89 14.96 37.83
C GLN A 164 -5.32 15.89 36.75
N ALA A 165 -5.44 17.19 37.00
CA ALA A 165 -4.94 18.24 36.11
C ALA A 165 -3.41 18.16 36.03
N VAL A 166 -2.89 17.76 34.88
CA VAL A 166 -1.47 17.81 34.55
C VAL A 166 -1.16 19.21 34.01
N ASP A 167 -0.14 19.85 34.59
CA ASP A 167 0.38 21.14 34.17
C ASP A 167 0.77 21.12 32.68
N PRO A 168 0.14 21.97 31.81
CA PRO A 168 0.40 21.99 30.37
C PRO A 168 1.85 22.31 29.98
N THR A 169 2.61 22.89 30.91
CA THR A 169 3.99 23.36 30.66
C THR A 169 5.00 22.22 30.72
N LEU A 170 4.78 21.24 31.61
CA LEU A 170 5.60 20.02 31.70
C LEU A 170 5.33 19.04 30.54
N LEU A 171 4.12 19.05 29.98
CA LEU A 171 3.75 18.20 28.84
C LEU A 171 4.46 18.64 27.55
N LYS A 172 4.66 19.95 27.34
CA LYS A 172 5.36 20.46 26.15
C LYS A 172 6.84 20.09 26.14
N ASP A 173 7.53 20.19 27.27
CA ASP A 173 8.95 19.81 27.37
C ASP A 173 9.17 18.29 27.28
N ALA A 174 8.25 17.49 27.85
CA ALA A 174 8.27 16.04 27.69
C ALA A 174 8.00 15.63 26.22
N LEU A 175 7.04 16.25 25.54
CA LEU A 175 6.76 16.00 24.12
C LEU A 175 7.91 16.45 23.21
N SER A 176 8.56 17.58 23.48
CA SER A 176 9.71 18.06 22.70
C SER A 176 10.95 17.18 22.88
N LYS A 177 11.20 16.65 24.09
CA LYS A 177 12.31 15.70 24.32
C LYS A 177 12.01 14.30 23.77
N THR A 178 10.74 13.87 23.76
CA THR A 178 10.34 12.59 23.14
C THR A 178 10.37 12.66 21.61
N ALA A 179 10.03 13.80 21.01
CA ALA A 179 10.11 14.02 19.56
C ALA A 179 11.56 14.02 19.02
N VAL A 180 12.55 14.40 19.84
CA VAL A 180 13.98 14.37 19.45
C VAL A 180 14.58 12.95 19.62
N ALA A 181 14.00 12.10 20.47
CA ALA A 181 14.40 10.70 20.63
C ALA A 181 13.79 9.74 19.59
N GLN A 182 12.81 10.19 18.81
CA GLN A 182 12.25 9.45 17.66
C GLN A 182 13.13 9.55 16.41
N GLN A 183 14.45 9.40 16.57
CA GLN A 183 15.27 8.98 15.42
C GLN A 183 14.83 7.57 15.07
N ILE A 184 13.91 7.47 14.10
CA ILE A 184 13.33 6.24 13.60
C ILE A 184 14.50 5.33 13.22
N THR A 185 14.80 4.35 14.06
CA THR A 185 15.69 3.26 13.69
C THR A 185 15.12 2.69 12.39
N PRO A 186 15.84 2.77 11.26
CA PRO A 186 15.32 2.34 9.98
C PRO A 186 14.90 0.89 10.14
N VAL A 187 13.61 0.61 9.91
CA VAL A 187 13.07 -0.74 10.00
C VAL A 187 13.78 -1.57 8.93
N ILE A 188 14.74 -2.40 9.36
CA ILE A 188 15.45 -3.30 8.47
C ILE A 188 14.48 -4.40 8.09
N VAL A 189 13.98 -4.33 6.86
CA VAL A 189 13.13 -5.37 6.28
C VAL A 189 14.03 -6.50 5.79
N LEU A 190 13.87 -7.67 6.41
CA LEU A 190 14.50 -8.90 5.95
C LEU A 190 13.57 -9.66 4.99
N VAL A 191 14.16 -10.25 3.96
CA VAL A 191 13.50 -10.97 2.87
C VAL A 191 14.29 -12.25 2.57
N ASP A 192 13.58 -13.35 2.34
CA ASP A 192 14.21 -14.64 2.04
C ASP A 192 14.55 -14.74 0.54
N CYS A 193 15.78 -15.14 0.24
CA CYS A 193 16.20 -15.42 -1.14
C CYS A 193 15.33 -16.51 -1.76
N PRO A 194 14.74 -16.30 -2.95
CA PRO A 194 13.81 -17.26 -3.55
C PRO A 194 14.49 -18.55 -4.05
N PHE A 195 15.83 -18.62 -4.03
CA PHE A 195 16.60 -19.76 -4.52
C PHE A 195 17.22 -20.61 -3.41
N CYS A 196 17.56 -20.03 -2.25
CA CYS A 196 18.18 -20.74 -1.13
C CYS A 196 17.50 -20.51 0.23
N ASN A 197 16.47 -19.66 0.28
CA ASN A 197 15.76 -19.24 1.50
C ASN A 197 16.67 -18.57 2.56
N GLN A 198 17.83 -18.04 2.18
CA GLN A 198 18.66 -17.24 3.07
C GLN A 198 17.96 -15.91 3.35
N ASN A 199 17.82 -15.57 4.63
CA ASN A 199 17.19 -14.34 5.08
C ASN A 199 18.19 -13.18 4.99
N LEU A 200 17.89 -12.17 4.18
CA LEU A 200 18.81 -11.09 3.77
C LEU A 200 18.12 -9.73 3.89
N LYS A 201 18.87 -8.63 3.96
CA LYS A 201 18.26 -7.30 3.81
C LYS A 201 17.75 -7.13 2.38
N SER A 202 16.65 -6.40 2.20
CA SER A 202 16.10 -6.13 0.86
C SER A 202 17.12 -5.55 -0.13
N ALA A 203 18.06 -4.72 0.35
CA ALA A 203 19.11 -4.13 -0.48
C ALA A 203 20.22 -5.14 -0.88
N GLU A 204 20.41 -6.21 -0.12
CA GLU A 204 21.48 -7.21 -0.31
C GLU A 204 21.03 -8.38 -1.21
N ILE A 205 19.73 -8.50 -1.50
CA ILE A 205 19.14 -9.65 -2.21
C ILE A 205 19.73 -9.84 -3.61
N TRP A 206 19.96 -8.75 -4.33
CA TRP A 206 20.45 -8.79 -5.71
C TRP A 206 21.92 -9.21 -5.76
N ASP A 207 22.74 -8.66 -4.85
CA ASP A 207 24.15 -9.01 -4.76
C ASP A 207 24.30 -10.48 -4.35
N HIS A 208 23.50 -10.94 -3.38
CA HIS A 208 23.44 -12.35 -3.01
C HIS A 208 23.11 -13.26 -4.21
N ILE A 209 22.08 -12.93 -5.00
CA ILE A 209 21.71 -13.71 -6.20
C ILE A 209 22.85 -13.70 -7.23
N LYS A 210 23.51 -12.57 -7.43
CA LYS A 210 24.62 -12.42 -8.36
C LYS A 210 25.85 -13.26 -7.95
N GLU A 211 26.12 -13.39 -6.66
CA GLU A 211 27.28 -14.12 -6.14
C GLU A 211 27.02 -15.62 -5.98
N HIS A 212 25.87 -16.00 -5.42
CA HIS A 212 25.56 -17.37 -5.01
C HIS A 212 24.64 -18.12 -6.00
N HIS A 213 23.95 -17.42 -6.90
CA HIS A 213 23.00 -17.99 -7.86
C HIS A 213 23.26 -17.50 -9.29
N LYS A 214 24.52 -17.58 -9.73
CA LYS A 214 25.00 -17.06 -11.02
C LYS A 214 24.21 -17.59 -12.22
N ASP A 215 23.84 -18.86 -12.18
CA ASP A 215 23.05 -19.54 -13.19
C ASP A 215 21.61 -19.02 -13.25
N LYS A 216 21.05 -18.54 -12.14
CA LYS A 216 19.67 -18.04 -12.03
C LYS A 216 19.54 -16.51 -12.07
N LYS A 217 20.65 -15.79 -12.12
CA LYS A 217 20.67 -14.32 -12.17
C LYS A 217 19.83 -13.75 -13.32
N HIS A 218 19.96 -14.33 -14.51
CA HIS A 218 19.22 -13.88 -15.70
C HIS A 218 17.71 -14.08 -15.51
N LEU A 219 17.30 -15.24 -14.99
CA LEU A 219 15.91 -15.54 -14.67
C LEU A 219 15.31 -14.54 -13.67
N TYR A 220 16.03 -14.22 -12.59
CA TYR A 220 15.55 -13.23 -11.61
C TYR A 220 15.34 -11.84 -12.24
N LYS A 221 16.25 -11.42 -13.11
CA LYS A 221 16.16 -10.15 -13.85
C LYS A 221 14.96 -10.16 -14.80
N ASP A 222 14.86 -11.19 -15.65
CA ASP A 222 13.79 -11.28 -16.64
C ASP A 222 12.41 -11.32 -15.98
N VAL A 223 12.26 -12.00 -14.82
CA VAL A 223 11.00 -11.98 -14.06
C VAL A 223 10.69 -10.60 -13.47
N SER A 224 11.72 -9.85 -13.06
CA SER A 224 11.57 -8.45 -12.64
C SER A 224 11.01 -7.59 -13.77
N ASP A 225 11.50 -7.80 -14.99
CA ASP A 225 11.04 -7.07 -16.17
C ASP A 225 9.58 -7.44 -16.49
N ILE A 226 9.24 -8.74 -16.39
CA ILE A 226 7.87 -9.24 -16.61
C ILE A 226 6.86 -8.68 -15.60
N LEU A 227 7.29 -8.38 -14.37
CA LEU A 227 6.41 -7.83 -13.33
C LEU A 227 5.74 -6.52 -13.75
N HIS A 228 6.36 -5.74 -14.63
CA HIS A 228 5.77 -4.51 -15.17
C HIS A 228 4.50 -4.77 -16.00
N PHE A 229 4.31 -6.00 -16.49
CA PHE A 229 3.10 -6.45 -17.18
C PHE A 229 2.15 -7.21 -16.28
N ALA A 230 2.47 -7.39 -14.99
CA ALA A 230 1.62 -8.10 -14.05
C ALA A 230 0.47 -7.19 -13.59
N ILE A 231 -0.75 -7.66 -13.78
CA ILE A 231 -1.98 -7.05 -13.28
C ILE A 231 -2.40 -7.82 -12.04
N ARG A 232 -2.66 -7.09 -10.94
CA ARG A 232 -3.23 -7.69 -9.74
C ARG A 232 -4.75 -7.62 -9.82
N ASP A 233 -5.39 -8.78 -9.80
CA ASP A 233 -6.84 -8.85 -9.68
C ASP A 233 -7.25 -8.27 -8.31
N PRO A 234 -8.11 -7.23 -8.25
CA PRO A 234 -8.48 -6.58 -7.01
C PRO A 234 -9.33 -7.47 -6.08
N ASN A 235 -10.04 -8.46 -6.63
CA ASN A 235 -10.94 -9.33 -5.86
C ASN A 235 -10.20 -10.53 -5.29
N THR A 236 -9.35 -11.16 -6.10
CA THR A 236 -8.63 -12.39 -5.70
C THR A 236 -7.24 -12.10 -5.15
N GLY A 237 -6.67 -10.94 -5.47
CA GLY A 237 -5.28 -10.61 -5.20
C GLY A 237 -4.28 -11.41 -6.04
N LYS A 238 -4.74 -12.28 -6.96
CA LYS A 238 -3.90 -13.07 -7.87
C LYS A 238 -3.20 -12.12 -8.85
N LEU A 239 -1.90 -12.34 -9.05
CA LEU A 239 -1.15 -11.71 -10.13
C LEU A 239 -1.40 -12.51 -11.41
N SER A 240 -1.93 -11.85 -12.43
CA SER A 240 -2.00 -12.35 -13.80
C SER A 240 -1.13 -11.48 -14.70
N ILE A 241 -0.69 -12.02 -15.82
CA ILE A 241 0.10 -11.28 -16.80
C ILE A 241 -0.85 -10.69 -17.85
N ASN A 242 -0.67 -9.41 -18.20
CA ASN A 242 -1.45 -8.77 -19.25
C ASN A 242 -1.32 -9.53 -20.57
N SER A 243 -2.43 -10.07 -21.08
CA SER A 243 -2.44 -10.88 -22.30
C SER A 243 -2.14 -10.08 -23.56
N THR A 244 -2.22 -8.75 -23.55
CA THR A 244 -1.86 -7.93 -24.71
C THR A 244 -0.36 -7.68 -24.81
N ALA A 245 0.39 -7.87 -23.71
CA ALA A 245 1.82 -7.59 -23.67
C ALA A 245 2.63 -8.62 -24.47
N LEU A 246 3.67 -8.13 -25.14
CA LEU A 246 4.67 -8.97 -25.79
C LEU A 246 5.77 -9.30 -24.80
N ILE A 247 5.82 -10.55 -24.35
CA ILE A 247 6.70 -10.97 -23.25
C ILE A 247 7.67 -12.03 -23.74
N LYS A 248 8.96 -11.80 -23.53
CA LYS A 248 9.98 -12.81 -23.79
C LYS A 248 10.03 -13.81 -22.62
N CYS A 249 9.73 -15.08 -22.89
CA CYS A 249 9.77 -16.12 -21.87
C CYS A 249 11.21 -16.34 -21.38
N PRO A 250 11.51 -16.27 -20.07
CA PRO A 250 12.88 -16.38 -19.58
C PRO A 250 13.46 -17.79 -19.75
N TYR A 251 12.61 -18.81 -19.83
CA TYR A 251 13.03 -20.21 -19.92
C TYR A 251 13.34 -20.68 -21.34
N CYS A 252 12.54 -20.27 -22.34
CA CYS A 252 12.73 -20.71 -23.74
C CYS A 252 13.04 -19.57 -24.71
N GLN A 253 13.09 -18.33 -24.23
CA GLN A 253 13.45 -17.12 -24.98
C GLN A 253 12.50 -16.78 -26.14
N LYS A 254 11.36 -17.48 -26.27
CA LYS A 254 10.29 -17.15 -27.22
C LYS A 254 9.52 -15.91 -26.77
N THR A 255 9.22 -15.02 -27.71
CA THR A 255 8.30 -13.90 -27.49
C THR A 255 6.87 -14.40 -27.57
N ILE A 256 6.09 -14.14 -26.53
CA ILE A 256 4.71 -14.58 -26.35
C ILE A 256 3.81 -13.35 -26.38
N GLN A 257 2.77 -13.41 -27.19
CA GLN A 257 1.62 -12.51 -27.15
C GLN A 257 0.42 -13.34 -26.72
N GLY A 258 -0.32 -12.90 -25.70
CA GLY A 258 -1.47 -13.65 -25.17
C GLY A 258 -1.21 -14.28 -23.80
N ASP A 259 -1.77 -15.47 -23.60
CA ASP A 259 -1.77 -16.16 -22.31
C ASP A 259 -0.40 -16.76 -21.96
N PHE A 260 0.40 -15.95 -21.25
CA PHE A 260 1.71 -16.36 -20.75
C PHE A 260 1.63 -17.52 -19.74
N GLU A 261 0.54 -17.62 -18.97
CA GLU A 261 0.32 -18.73 -18.03
C GLU A 261 0.17 -20.05 -18.78
N LYS A 262 -0.66 -20.06 -19.83
CA LYS A 262 -0.82 -21.21 -20.72
C LYS A 262 0.48 -21.57 -21.41
N HIS A 263 1.29 -20.59 -21.82
CA HIS A 263 2.60 -20.85 -22.38
C HIS A 263 3.50 -21.63 -21.40
N LEU A 264 3.63 -21.16 -20.16
CA LEU A 264 4.46 -21.82 -19.14
C LEU A 264 3.95 -23.20 -18.70
N ASN A 265 2.65 -23.47 -18.83
CA ASN A 265 2.06 -24.79 -18.59
C ASN A 265 2.14 -25.74 -19.79
N SER A 266 2.65 -25.28 -20.93
CA SER A 266 2.77 -26.07 -22.16
C SER A 266 4.21 -26.51 -22.45
N SER A 267 4.37 -27.60 -23.21
CA SER A 267 5.68 -28.06 -23.71
C SER A 267 6.37 -26.95 -24.52
N PRO A 268 7.67 -26.65 -24.32
CA PRO A 268 8.69 -27.49 -23.68
C PRO A 268 8.84 -27.31 -22.16
N HIS A 269 7.98 -26.52 -21.51
CA HIS A 269 8.12 -26.23 -20.09
C HIS A 269 7.55 -27.37 -19.24
N LYS A 270 8.17 -27.58 -18.08
CA LYS A 270 7.67 -28.49 -17.05
C LYS A 270 6.89 -27.68 -16.02
N GLN A 271 5.95 -28.33 -15.32
CA GLN A 271 5.23 -27.76 -14.17
C GLN A 271 6.17 -27.09 -13.14
N ALA A 272 7.42 -27.56 -13.03
CA ALA A 272 8.43 -26.95 -12.16
C ALA A 272 8.77 -25.49 -12.53
N TYR A 273 8.83 -25.13 -13.82
CA TYR A 273 9.12 -23.75 -14.26
C TYR A 273 7.97 -22.80 -13.95
N TRP A 274 6.74 -23.30 -14.02
CA TRP A 274 5.56 -22.55 -13.60
C TRP A 274 5.63 -22.19 -12.12
N VAL A 275 5.94 -23.17 -11.25
CA VAL A 275 6.08 -22.94 -9.81
C VAL A 275 7.26 -21.99 -9.51
N GLU A 276 8.41 -22.18 -10.18
CA GLU A 276 9.57 -21.29 -10.01
C GLU A 276 9.25 -19.85 -10.43
N PHE A 277 8.58 -19.67 -11.58
CA PHE A 277 8.15 -18.35 -12.06
C PHE A 277 7.24 -17.65 -11.05
N HIS A 278 6.22 -18.35 -10.53
CA HIS A 278 5.31 -17.76 -9.55
C HIS A 278 5.98 -17.41 -8.24
N ASN A 279 6.90 -18.24 -7.75
CA ASN A 279 7.67 -17.95 -6.55
C ASN A 279 8.52 -16.69 -6.72
N LEU A 280 9.16 -16.52 -7.89
CA LEU A 280 9.94 -15.34 -8.21
C LEU A 280 9.08 -14.08 -8.37
N LEU A 281 7.96 -14.20 -9.08
CA LEU A 281 7.02 -13.09 -9.28
C LEU A 281 6.45 -12.61 -7.94
N LYS A 282 6.04 -13.54 -7.08
CA LYS A 282 5.58 -13.25 -5.73
C LYS A 282 6.68 -12.61 -4.89
N HIS A 283 7.91 -13.14 -4.94
CA HIS A 283 9.04 -12.58 -4.21
C HIS A 283 9.31 -11.12 -4.60
N HIS A 284 9.35 -10.81 -5.90
CA HIS A 284 9.52 -9.43 -6.38
C HIS A 284 8.39 -8.52 -5.92
N TYR A 285 7.13 -8.99 -6.01
CA TYR A 285 5.98 -8.25 -5.52
C TYR A 285 6.07 -8.00 -4.00
N ASP A 286 6.46 -9.00 -3.21
CA ASP A 286 6.65 -8.88 -1.77
C ASP A 286 7.79 -7.89 -1.45
N LEU A 287 8.88 -7.91 -2.22
CA LEU A 287 9.97 -6.93 -2.09
C LEU A 287 9.44 -5.50 -2.32
N LEU A 288 8.74 -5.26 -3.43
CA LEU A 288 8.17 -3.94 -3.76
C LEU A 288 7.12 -3.47 -2.73
N SER A 289 6.32 -4.37 -2.19
CA SER A 289 5.28 -4.03 -1.21
C SER A 289 5.84 -3.78 0.20
N ARG A 290 6.97 -4.40 0.55
CA ARG A 290 7.63 -4.24 1.86
C ARG A 290 8.66 -3.12 1.89
N LEU A 291 9.23 -2.74 0.75
CA LEU A 291 10.12 -1.60 0.70
C LEU A 291 9.37 -0.39 1.29
N PRO A 292 9.90 0.24 2.37
CA PRO A 292 9.30 1.46 2.89
C PRO A 292 9.22 2.41 1.72
N ASN A 293 7.99 2.69 1.31
CA ASN A 293 7.71 3.44 0.11
C ASN A 293 8.55 4.72 0.20
N GLN A 294 9.55 4.87 -0.67
CA GLN A 294 10.44 6.03 -0.64
C GLN A 294 9.66 7.33 -0.89
N PHE A 295 8.40 7.21 -1.33
CA PHE A 295 7.42 8.28 -1.51
C PHE A 295 6.33 8.32 -0.41
N LYS A 296 6.29 7.36 0.52
CA LYS A 296 5.72 7.61 1.86
C LYS A 296 6.80 8.34 2.64
N ALA A 297 6.94 9.65 2.36
CA ALA A 297 7.77 10.54 3.17
C ALA A 297 7.47 10.27 4.65
N PRO A 298 8.49 9.98 5.49
CA PRO A 298 8.28 9.34 6.78
C PRO A 298 7.32 10.09 7.72
N GLU A 299 7.17 11.40 7.57
CA GLU A 299 6.13 12.24 8.23
C GLU A 299 5.69 13.37 7.27
N GLY A 300 5.45 13.00 6.01
CA GLY A 300 5.43 13.89 4.84
C GLY A 300 4.36 14.97 4.82
N TYR A 301 4.79 16.20 5.05
CA TYR A 301 4.07 17.37 4.57
C TYR A 301 4.17 17.47 3.04
N VAL A 302 3.09 17.87 2.39
CA VAL A 302 3.01 18.15 0.96
C VAL A 302 2.80 19.65 0.78
N PHE A 303 3.56 20.26 -0.13
CA PHE A 303 3.33 21.66 -0.50
C PHE A 303 2.22 21.72 -1.54
N CYS A 304 1.22 22.56 -1.29
CA CYS A 304 0.17 22.80 -2.24
C CYS A 304 0.71 23.49 -3.48
N PRO A 305 0.54 22.94 -4.68
CA PRO A 305 1.06 23.56 -5.89
C PRO A 305 0.30 24.84 -6.29
N PHE A 306 -0.87 25.09 -5.69
CA PHE A 306 -1.74 26.22 -6.02
C PHE A 306 -1.46 27.46 -5.16
N CYS A 307 -1.12 27.28 -3.88
CA CYS A 307 -0.85 28.39 -2.94
C CYS A 307 0.52 28.31 -2.25
N LYS A 308 1.28 27.22 -2.47
CA LYS A 308 2.57 26.90 -1.82
C LYS A 308 2.48 26.65 -0.31
N ASP A 309 1.28 26.49 0.24
CA ASP A 309 1.08 26.18 1.65
C ASP A 309 1.49 24.74 1.98
N LYS A 310 2.02 24.53 3.19
CA LYS A 310 2.52 23.23 3.66
C LYS A 310 1.41 22.51 4.42
N HIS A 311 1.03 21.31 3.98
CA HIS A 311 -0.05 20.53 4.59
C HIS A 311 0.41 19.13 4.99
N THR A 312 -0.05 18.63 6.13
CA THR A 312 0.03 17.20 6.43
C THR A 312 -0.78 16.42 5.39
N LYS A 313 -0.32 15.26 4.91
CA LYS A 313 -0.96 14.48 3.83
C LYS A 313 -2.48 14.33 3.94
N GLY A 314 -3.02 14.09 5.15
CA GLY A 314 -4.48 13.98 5.36
C GLY A 314 -5.27 15.29 5.21
N LYS A 315 -4.63 16.45 5.43
CA LYS A 315 -5.23 17.78 5.25
C LYS A 315 -4.98 18.38 3.87
N TYR A 316 -4.05 17.80 3.11
CA TYR A 316 -3.74 18.26 1.76
C TYR A 316 -4.94 18.07 0.84
N GLU A 317 -5.56 16.89 0.85
CA GLU A 317 -6.76 16.62 0.04
C GLU A 317 -7.93 17.55 0.39
N GLU A 318 -8.19 17.74 1.69
CA GLU A 318 -9.22 18.67 2.18
C GLU A 318 -8.92 20.11 1.71
N HIS A 319 -7.66 20.53 1.76
CA HIS A 319 -7.24 21.85 1.31
C HIS A 319 -7.43 22.04 -0.21
N ILE A 320 -7.08 21.04 -1.03
CA ILE A 320 -7.32 21.09 -2.49
C ILE A 320 -8.81 21.19 -2.80
N VAL A 321 -9.64 20.37 -2.15
CA VAL A 321 -11.09 20.34 -2.39
C VAL A 321 -11.79 21.61 -1.90
N THR A 322 -11.34 22.21 -0.81
CA THR A 322 -11.98 23.41 -0.23
C THR A 322 -11.49 24.71 -0.86
N ASN A 323 -10.18 24.85 -1.08
CA ASN A 323 -9.58 26.12 -1.50
C ASN A 323 -9.25 26.19 -2.99
N HIS A 324 -9.17 25.03 -3.67
CA HIS A 324 -8.70 24.96 -5.05
C HIS A 324 -9.61 24.17 -5.99
N LYS A 325 -10.83 23.81 -5.59
CA LYS A 325 -11.81 23.05 -6.40
C LYS A 325 -11.97 23.53 -7.85
N HIS A 326 -12.01 24.84 -8.06
CA HIS A 326 -12.18 25.45 -9.38
C HIS A 326 -10.85 25.61 -10.14
N LYS A 327 -9.74 25.75 -9.41
CA LYS A 327 -8.39 25.88 -9.97
C LYS A 327 -7.80 24.52 -10.34
N SER A 328 -8.20 23.44 -9.65
CA SER A 328 -7.71 22.08 -9.87
C SER A 328 -8.12 21.52 -11.21
N LYS A 329 -9.36 21.73 -11.67
CA LYS A 329 -9.82 21.22 -12.97
C LYS A 329 -9.10 21.92 -14.13
N ALA A 330 -9.13 23.25 -14.19
CA ALA A 330 -8.46 24.01 -15.27
C ALA A 330 -6.95 23.77 -15.30
N GLN A 331 -6.30 23.66 -14.13
CA GLN A 331 -4.87 23.36 -14.05
C GLN A 331 -4.55 21.90 -14.35
N PHE A 332 -5.42 20.94 -14.00
CA PHE A 332 -5.33 19.55 -14.44
C PHE A 332 -5.36 19.48 -15.96
N PHE A 333 -6.34 20.13 -16.61
CA PHE A 333 -6.40 20.21 -18.07
C PHE A 333 -5.14 20.84 -18.66
N LYS A 334 -4.67 21.96 -18.10
CA LYS A 334 -3.45 22.62 -18.55
C LYS A 334 -2.21 21.70 -18.44
N LEU A 335 -2.00 21.08 -17.28
CA LEU A 335 -0.89 20.15 -17.06
C LEU A 335 -1.00 18.94 -17.98
N MET A 336 -2.21 18.40 -18.18
CA MET A 336 -2.42 17.29 -19.09
C MET A 336 -2.10 17.66 -20.55
N THR A 337 -2.46 18.86 -21.01
CA THR A 337 -2.06 19.36 -22.34
C THR A 337 -0.55 19.53 -22.47
N GLU A 338 0.17 19.83 -21.38
CA GLU A 338 1.64 19.91 -21.37
C GLU A 338 2.29 18.51 -21.31
N ILE A 339 1.69 17.55 -20.61
CA ILE A 339 2.23 16.19 -20.41
C ILE A 339 2.00 15.31 -21.65
N ILE A 340 0.82 15.35 -22.25
CA ILE A 340 0.41 14.42 -23.33
C ILE A 340 1.37 14.42 -24.54
N PRO A 341 1.84 15.56 -25.06
CA PRO A 341 2.77 15.56 -26.20
C PRO A 341 4.06 14.79 -25.93
N HIS A 342 4.44 14.64 -24.66
CA HIS A 342 5.62 13.89 -24.23
C HIS A 342 5.30 12.44 -23.86
N MET A 343 4.03 12.02 -23.93
CA MET A 343 3.59 10.66 -23.67
C MET A 343 3.40 9.90 -25.00
N ARG A 344 3.99 8.72 -25.12
CA ARG A 344 3.71 7.77 -26.20
C ARG A 344 3.05 6.54 -25.60
N ARG A 345 1.96 6.09 -26.23
CA ARG A 345 1.37 4.79 -25.93
C ARG A 345 2.29 3.68 -26.44
N GLU A 346 2.79 2.86 -25.53
CA GLU A 346 3.57 1.66 -25.85
C GLU A 346 2.65 0.51 -26.29
N SER A 347 3.25 -0.54 -26.87
CA SER A 347 2.54 -1.78 -27.22
C SER A 347 1.87 -2.47 -26.03
N THR A 348 2.26 -2.09 -24.81
CA THR A 348 1.73 -2.52 -23.52
C THR A 348 0.36 -1.91 -23.21
N GLY A 349 -0.03 -0.87 -23.96
CA GLY A 349 -1.22 -0.07 -23.70
C GLY A 349 -0.99 1.10 -22.74
N PHE A 350 0.14 1.13 -22.02
CA PHE A 350 0.52 2.23 -21.13
C PHE A 350 1.21 3.36 -21.90
N TYR A 351 1.04 4.57 -21.42
CA TYR A 351 1.72 5.77 -21.84
C TYR A 351 3.03 5.95 -21.06
N VAL A 352 4.12 5.98 -21.80
CA VAL A 352 5.48 6.27 -21.31
C VAL A 352 5.94 7.64 -21.79
N THR A 353 6.82 8.27 -21.01
CA THR A 353 7.41 9.56 -21.37
C THR A 353 8.53 9.36 -22.40
N HIS A 354 8.38 9.85 -23.63
CA HIS A 354 9.28 9.52 -24.74
C HIS A 354 10.61 10.32 -24.75
N ASP A 355 10.74 11.41 -23.98
CA ASP A 355 11.86 12.36 -24.15
C ASP A 355 12.68 12.62 -22.87
N MET A 356 12.65 11.73 -21.88
CA MET A 356 13.14 12.01 -20.51
C MET A 356 12.56 13.31 -19.91
N ALA A 357 11.43 13.76 -20.44
CA ALA A 357 10.76 14.96 -19.99
C ALA A 357 10.40 14.76 -18.52
N ARG A 358 10.82 15.71 -17.67
CA ARG A 358 10.47 15.70 -16.26
C ARG A 358 9.01 16.08 -16.10
N LEU A 359 8.12 15.11 -16.28
CA LEU A 359 6.70 15.36 -16.20
C LEU A 359 6.25 15.42 -14.74
N GLN A 360 5.45 16.43 -14.42
CA GLN A 360 4.84 16.56 -13.10
C GLN A 360 3.52 15.80 -13.11
N CYS A 361 3.28 15.00 -12.08
CA CYS A 361 1.96 14.40 -11.91
C CYS A 361 0.91 15.52 -11.78
N PRO A 362 -0.19 15.50 -12.55
CA PRO A 362 -1.19 16.57 -12.55
C PRO A 362 -2.03 16.66 -11.26
N PHE A 363 -1.94 15.65 -10.37
CA PHE A 363 -2.69 15.59 -9.12
C PHE A 363 -1.86 15.97 -7.89
N CYS A 364 -0.56 15.68 -7.88
CA CYS A 364 0.30 15.92 -6.71
C CYS A 364 1.61 16.65 -7.02
N ASN A 365 1.82 17.05 -8.27
CA ASN A 365 3.02 17.73 -8.77
C ASN A 365 4.35 17.01 -8.46
N SER A 366 4.31 15.72 -8.11
CA SER A 366 5.53 14.92 -7.98
C SER A 366 6.18 14.81 -9.35
N LEU A 367 7.48 15.09 -9.42
CA LEU A 367 8.28 14.83 -10.60
C LEU A 367 8.37 13.33 -10.82
N ASN A 368 7.90 12.85 -11.97
CA ASN A 368 8.06 11.48 -12.41
C ASN A 368 8.71 11.49 -13.78
N ASN A 369 9.88 10.86 -13.88
CA ASN A 369 10.73 10.93 -15.07
C ASN A 369 10.43 9.82 -16.08
N GLU A 370 9.63 8.80 -15.73
CA GLU A 370 9.47 7.62 -16.60
C GLU A 370 8.01 7.17 -16.75
N TYR A 371 7.17 7.24 -15.71
CA TYR A 371 5.82 6.62 -15.76
C TYR A 371 4.74 7.42 -15.01
N VAL A 372 4.35 8.58 -15.54
CA VAL A 372 3.27 9.41 -14.96
C VAL A 372 1.99 8.60 -14.76
N GLU A 373 1.61 7.77 -15.73
CA GLU A 373 0.42 6.93 -15.64
C GLU A 373 0.48 5.92 -14.49
N GLN A 374 1.59 5.18 -14.35
CA GLN A 374 1.77 4.22 -13.25
C GLN A 374 1.73 4.94 -11.90
N HIS A 375 2.37 6.09 -11.80
CA HIS A 375 2.30 6.87 -10.57
C HIS A 375 0.86 7.25 -10.23
N ILE A 376 0.07 7.67 -11.22
CA ILE A 376 -1.34 8.01 -10.98
C ILE A 376 -2.12 6.78 -10.55
N TRP A 377 -1.92 5.67 -11.23
CA TRP A 377 -2.59 4.41 -10.91
C TRP A 377 -2.26 3.89 -9.51
N PHE A 378 -1.00 3.96 -9.08
CA PHE A 378 -0.55 3.44 -7.79
C PHE A 378 -0.78 4.38 -6.61
N TYR A 379 -0.75 5.70 -6.84
CA TYR A 379 -0.67 6.68 -5.75
C TYR A 379 -1.86 7.63 -5.64
N HIS A 380 -2.73 7.70 -6.65
CA HIS A 380 -3.94 8.52 -6.63
C HIS A 380 -5.19 7.67 -6.47
N LYS A 381 -6.28 8.29 -6.02
CA LYS A 381 -7.55 7.59 -5.79
C LYS A 381 -8.12 7.10 -7.12
N ARG A 382 -8.99 6.08 -7.05
CA ARG A 382 -9.69 5.53 -8.22
C ARG A 382 -10.42 6.60 -9.04
N GLU A 383 -10.93 7.64 -8.40
CA GLU A 383 -11.62 8.77 -9.04
C GLU A 383 -10.67 9.64 -9.88
N GLU A 384 -9.45 9.88 -9.40
CA GLU A 384 -8.42 10.65 -10.10
C GLU A 384 -7.86 9.86 -11.28
N TRP A 385 -7.66 8.55 -11.10
CA TRP A 385 -7.37 7.62 -12.19
C TRP A 385 -8.46 7.61 -13.27
N ALA A 386 -9.74 7.57 -12.87
CA ALA A 386 -10.86 7.62 -13.79
C ALA A 386 -10.91 8.94 -14.57
N GLN A 387 -10.65 10.07 -13.91
CA GLN A 387 -10.56 11.39 -14.56
C GLN A 387 -9.41 11.46 -15.57
N PHE A 388 -8.25 10.90 -15.23
CA PHE A 388 -7.10 10.80 -16.12
C PHE A 388 -7.42 9.97 -17.38
N ASN A 389 -8.00 8.78 -17.21
CA ASN A 389 -8.41 7.94 -18.34
C ASN A 389 -9.51 8.57 -19.20
N GLN A 390 -10.50 9.21 -18.57
CA GLN A 390 -11.56 9.91 -19.31
C GLN A 390 -10.97 11.03 -20.16
N PHE A 391 -9.95 11.73 -19.66
CA PHE A 391 -9.25 12.76 -20.43
C PHE A 391 -8.49 12.16 -21.62
N LEU A 392 -7.71 11.10 -21.40
CA LEU A 392 -6.99 10.40 -22.48
C LEU A 392 -7.95 9.89 -23.56
N GLN A 393 -9.08 9.30 -23.17
CA GLN A 393 -10.10 8.83 -24.11
C GLN A 393 -10.69 10.00 -24.92
N SER A 394 -11.02 11.13 -24.28
CA SER A 394 -11.57 12.29 -24.98
C SER A 394 -10.61 12.89 -26.02
N MET A 395 -9.30 12.73 -25.80
CA MET A 395 -8.26 13.14 -26.74
C MET A 395 -8.18 12.19 -27.94
N GLU A 396 -8.26 10.87 -27.71
CA GLU A 396 -8.32 9.87 -28.79
C GLU A 396 -9.56 10.06 -29.66
N ASP A 397 -10.72 10.35 -29.05
CA ASP A 397 -11.98 10.58 -29.77
C ASP A 397 -11.99 11.90 -30.58
N SER A 398 -11.05 12.82 -30.30
CA SER A 398 -10.92 14.11 -30.98
C SER A 398 -9.91 14.11 -32.15
N GLN A 399 -9.17 13.02 -32.33
CA GLN A 399 -8.22 12.81 -33.44
C GLN A 399 -8.86 11.98 -34.55
#